data_AF-G7NX65-F1
#
_entry.id   AF-G7NX65-F1
#
_cell.length_a   1.000
_cell.length_b   1.000
_cell.length_c   1.000
_cell.angle_alpha   90.00
_cell.angle_beta   90.00
_cell.angle_gamma   90.00
#
_symmetry.space_group_name_H-M   'P 1'
#
loop_
_entity.id
_entity.type
_entity.pdbx_description
1 polymer ?
#
loop_
_entity_poly.entity_id
_entity_poly.type
_entity_poly.pdbx_seq_one_letter_code
_entity_poly.pdbx_strand_id
1 'polypeptide(L)'
;MTGWSCLVTGAGGFLGQRIVRLLVEEKELKEIRVLDKAFRPELREEFKQAVGCMQIIKHKSNDLTCVHTELQNKTKLTVLEGDILDEPFLKRACQDVSVVIHTSCIIDVFGVTHRESIMNVNVKGTVAWGGDKASWLNEVQKEGKRSHSIEHLLSSGPSAFADHY
;
A
#
# COMPACT_ATOMS: atom_id res chain seq x y z
N MET A 1 25.81 -10.28 -3.83
CA MET A 1 24.89 -9.28 -4.43
C MET A 1 23.90 -8.82 -3.37
N THR A 2 23.71 -7.51 -3.22
CA THR A 2 22.79 -6.93 -2.23
C THR A 2 21.36 -6.98 -2.77
N GLY A 3 20.65 -8.08 -2.51
CA GLY A 3 19.22 -8.16 -2.85
C GLY A 3 18.39 -7.08 -2.14
N TRP A 4 17.21 -6.79 -2.69
CA TRP A 4 16.33 -5.66 -2.34
C TRP A 4 15.09 -6.13 -1.57
N SER A 5 14.28 -5.17 -1.10
CA SER A 5 13.05 -5.39 -0.34
C SER A 5 11.88 -4.57 -0.92
N CYS A 6 10.68 -5.15 -0.91
CA CYS A 6 9.48 -4.52 -1.46
C CYS A 6 8.36 -4.48 -0.43
N LEU A 7 7.61 -3.38 -0.35
CA LEU A 7 6.33 -3.30 0.36
C LEU A 7 5.20 -3.12 -0.64
N VAL A 8 4.23 -4.04 -0.62
CA VAL A 8 3.00 -3.94 -1.40
C VAL A 8 1.87 -3.58 -0.45
N THR A 9 1.16 -2.48 -0.72
CA THR A 9 -0.08 -2.12 0.02
C THR A 9 -1.30 -2.39 -0.80
N GLY A 10 -2.39 -2.77 -0.16
CA GLY A 10 -3.58 -3.30 -0.84
C GLY A 10 -3.33 -4.73 -1.32
N ALA A 11 -2.41 -5.43 -0.66
CA ALA A 11 -1.92 -6.74 -1.07
C ALA A 11 -2.98 -7.86 -0.93
N GLY A 12 -4.04 -7.62 -0.18
CA GLY A 12 -5.24 -8.46 -0.10
C GLY A 12 -6.26 -8.16 -1.19
N GLY A 13 -6.11 -7.06 -1.94
CA GLY A 13 -6.94 -6.71 -3.10
C GLY A 13 -6.57 -7.48 -4.37
N PHE A 14 -7.42 -7.37 -5.40
CA PHE A 14 -7.27 -8.11 -6.66
C PHE A 14 -5.90 -7.91 -7.33
N LEU A 15 -5.49 -6.65 -7.54
CA LEU A 15 -4.21 -6.31 -8.17
C LEU A 15 -3.02 -6.63 -7.25
N GLY A 16 -3.13 -6.28 -5.97
CA GLY A 16 -2.06 -6.49 -4.99
C GLY A 16 -1.64 -7.95 -4.87
N GLN A 17 -2.61 -8.88 -4.81
CA GLN A 17 -2.31 -10.32 -4.78
C GLN A 17 -1.51 -10.80 -6.00
N ARG A 18 -1.82 -10.28 -7.19
CA ARG A 18 -1.12 -10.65 -8.43
C ARG A 18 0.30 -10.11 -8.47
N ILE A 19 0.49 -8.87 -8.01
CA ILE A 19 1.82 -8.29 -7.86
C ILE A 19 2.67 -9.12 -6.91
N VAL A 20 2.11 -9.53 -5.76
CA VAL A 20 2.82 -10.39 -4.80
C VAL A 20 3.25 -11.71 -5.44
N ARG A 21 2.39 -12.35 -6.23
CA ARG A 21 2.74 -13.60 -6.94
C ARG A 21 3.91 -13.41 -7.91
N LEU A 22 3.94 -12.31 -8.66
CA LEU A 22 5.06 -11.99 -9.55
C LEU A 22 6.35 -11.73 -8.74
N LEU A 23 6.26 -10.98 -7.65
CA LEU A 23 7.40 -10.67 -6.78
C LEU A 23 8.03 -11.91 -6.14
N VAL A 24 7.24 -12.95 -5.84
CA VAL A 24 7.76 -14.22 -5.28
C VAL A 24 8.74 -14.91 -6.23
N GLU A 25 8.62 -14.68 -7.55
CA GLU A 25 9.49 -15.26 -8.57
C GLU A 25 10.80 -14.46 -8.78
N GLU A 26 10.92 -13.28 -8.16
CA GLU A 26 12.08 -12.39 -8.33
C GLU A 26 13.33 -12.88 -7.59
N LYS A 27 14.40 -13.14 -8.34
CA LYS A 27 15.63 -13.78 -7.83
C LYS A 27 16.44 -12.93 -6.87
N GLU A 28 16.39 -11.61 -7.02
CA GLU A 28 17.16 -10.66 -6.21
C GLU A 28 16.34 -10.08 -5.04
N LEU A 29 15.08 -10.46 -4.91
CA LEU A 29 14.19 -9.96 -3.87
C LEU A 29 14.36 -10.78 -2.58
N LYS A 30 14.79 -10.13 -1.50
CA LYS A 30 15.01 -10.79 -0.21
C LYS A 30 13.77 -10.82 0.66
N GLU A 31 12.99 -9.76 0.64
CA GLU A 31 11.79 -9.61 1.46
C GLU A 31 10.66 -8.94 0.68
N ILE A 32 9.48 -9.54 0.76
CA ILE A 32 8.22 -8.92 0.40
C ILE A 32 7.46 -8.64 1.69
N ARG A 33 7.09 -7.40 1.92
CA ARG A 33 6.12 -7.01 2.95
C ARG A 33 4.78 -6.79 2.28
N VAL A 34 3.73 -7.43 2.78
CA VAL A 34 2.38 -7.29 2.25
C VAL A 34 1.51 -6.63 3.31
N LEU A 35 0.97 -5.46 3.00
CA LEU A 35 0.11 -4.70 3.91
C LEU A 35 -1.30 -4.63 3.36
N ASP A 36 -2.27 -5.00 4.19
CA ASP A 36 -3.68 -4.77 3.95
C ASP A 36 -4.41 -4.65 5.29
N LYS A 37 -5.57 -4.01 5.27
CA LYS A 37 -6.44 -3.85 6.44
C LYS A 37 -6.89 -5.19 6.99
N ALA A 38 -7.11 -6.16 6.11
CA ALA A 38 -7.45 -7.53 6.48
C ALA A 38 -6.97 -8.51 5.42
N PHE A 39 -6.47 -9.67 5.85
CA PHE A 39 -6.17 -10.78 4.95
C PHE A 39 -7.11 -11.95 5.21
N ARG A 40 -7.78 -12.41 4.15
CA ARG A 40 -8.59 -13.63 4.19
C ARG A 40 -7.72 -14.84 4.60
N PRO A 41 -8.23 -15.77 5.41
CA PRO A 41 -7.48 -16.97 5.81
C PRO A 41 -6.95 -17.76 4.61
N GLU A 42 -7.79 -17.95 3.58
CA GLU A 42 -7.40 -18.65 2.35
C GLU A 42 -6.18 -18.01 1.68
N LEU A 43 -6.15 -16.68 1.59
CA LEU A 43 -5.04 -15.95 0.99
C LEU A 43 -3.75 -16.06 1.83
N ARG A 44 -3.87 -16.09 3.17
CA ARG A 44 -2.70 -16.34 4.04
C ARG A 44 -2.13 -17.73 3.80
N GLU A 45 -2.96 -18.73 3.59
CA GLU A 45 -2.50 -20.08 3.25
C GLU A 45 -1.87 -20.16 1.86
N GLU A 46 -2.43 -19.46 0.86
CA GLU A 46 -1.79 -19.35 -0.47
C GLU A 46 -0.39 -18.73 -0.36
N PHE A 47 -0.25 -17.65 0.40
CA PHE A 47 1.03 -17.00 0.66
C PHE A 47 2.02 -17.93 1.37
N LYS A 48 1.58 -18.70 2.37
CA LYS A 48 2.42 -19.72 3.03
C LYS A 48 2.95 -20.77 2.05
N GLN A 49 2.14 -21.19 1.09
CA GLN A 49 2.54 -22.19 0.09
C GLN A 49 3.52 -21.62 -0.94
N ALA A 50 3.43 -20.33 -1.23
CA ALA A 50 4.24 -19.67 -2.25
C ALA A 50 5.69 -19.38 -1.79
N VAL A 51 5.91 -19.16 -0.48
CA VAL A 51 7.21 -18.72 0.05
C VAL A 51 7.84 -19.72 1.02
N GLY A 52 9.15 -19.61 1.21
CA GLY A 52 9.89 -20.48 2.13
C GLY A 52 9.73 -20.10 3.60
N CYS A 53 9.48 -18.82 3.89
CA CYS A 53 9.37 -18.29 5.25
C CYS A 53 8.30 -17.19 5.29
N MET A 54 7.39 -17.26 6.27
CA MET A 54 6.32 -16.29 6.44
C MET A 54 6.19 -15.79 7.88
N GLN A 55 6.18 -14.47 8.04
CA GLN A 55 5.94 -13.80 9.31
C GLN A 55 4.63 -13.03 9.27
N ILE A 56 3.84 -13.04 10.35
CA ILE A 56 2.62 -12.24 10.47
C ILE A 56 2.78 -11.23 11.60
N ILE A 57 2.44 -9.97 11.33
CA ILE A 57 2.44 -8.85 12.27
C ILE A 57 1.07 -8.18 12.19
N LYS A 58 0.42 -7.99 13.33
CA LYS A 58 -0.88 -7.30 13.41
C LYS A 58 -0.71 -5.97 14.12
N HIS A 59 -1.41 -4.93 13.66
CA HIS A 59 -1.36 -3.59 14.24
C HIS A 59 -1.64 -3.53 15.75
N LYS A 60 -2.67 -4.25 16.22
CA LYS A 60 -3.17 -4.19 17.61
C LYS A 60 -2.56 -5.21 18.56
N SER A 61 -1.59 -6.00 18.12
CA SER A 61 -1.02 -7.07 18.93
C SER A 61 0.49 -7.11 18.77
N ASN A 62 1.23 -7.08 19.88
CA ASN A 62 2.65 -7.47 19.89
C ASN A 62 2.84 -8.97 19.62
N ASP A 63 1.75 -9.70 19.41
CA ASP A 63 1.72 -11.13 19.16
C ASP A 63 2.21 -11.43 17.73
N LEU A 64 3.51 -11.67 17.65
CA LEU A 64 4.20 -12.16 16.47
C LEU A 64 3.87 -13.64 16.32
N THR A 65 3.00 -13.98 15.38
CA THR A 65 2.88 -15.37 14.94
C THR A 65 3.88 -15.58 13.81
N CYS A 66 5.09 -16.02 14.16
CA CYS A 66 6.09 -16.44 13.18
C CYS A 66 5.87 -17.90 12.81
N VAL A 67 5.74 -18.20 11.51
CA VAL A 67 5.84 -19.58 11.01
C VAL A 67 7.18 -19.67 10.29
N HIS A 68 8.16 -20.22 10.99
CA HIS A 68 9.51 -20.36 10.45
C HIS A 68 9.66 -21.73 9.80
N THR A 69 9.91 -21.76 8.50
CA THR A 69 10.48 -22.91 7.79
C THR A 69 11.80 -22.45 7.21
N GLU A 70 12.90 -22.95 7.76
CA GLU A 70 14.24 -22.67 7.24
C GLU A 70 14.44 -23.40 5.92
N LEU A 71 14.20 -22.70 4.81
CA LEU A 71 14.70 -23.10 3.51
C LEU A 71 15.68 -22.04 3.02
N GLN A 72 16.93 -22.45 2.81
CA GLN A 72 17.96 -21.59 2.22
C GLN A 72 17.52 -21.14 0.82
N ASN A 73 17.68 -19.84 0.51
CA ASN A 73 17.47 -19.20 -0.81
C ASN A 73 16.03 -18.89 -1.25
N LYS A 74 15.04 -18.76 -0.35
CA LYS A 74 13.69 -18.29 -0.70
C LYS A 74 13.37 -16.92 -0.12
N THR A 75 12.67 -16.09 -0.90
CA THR A 75 12.17 -14.76 -0.51
C THR A 75 11.35 -14.85 0.78
N LYS A 76 11.64 -13.98 1.75
CA LYS A 76 10.87 -13.85 2.99
C LYS A 76 9.58 -13.09 2.71
N LEU A 77 8.45 -13.55 3.23
CA LEU A 77 7.18 -12.81 3.19
C LEU A 77 6.77 -12.34 4.58
N THR A 78 6.52 -11.05 4.76
CA THR A 78 6.05 -10.46 6.02
C THR A 78 4.65 -9.88 5.80
N VAL A 79 3.64 -10.50 6.41
CA VAL A 79 2.23 -10.09 6.35
C VAL A 79 1.95 -9.06 7.45
N LEU A 80 1.52 -7.87 7.06
CA LEU A 80 1.24 -6.72 7.90
C LEU A 80 -0.27 -6.43 7.86
N GLU A 81 -1.01 -6.91 8.86
CA GLU A 81 -2.45 -6.59 8.97
C GLU A 81 -2.64 -5.28 9.73
N GLY A 82 -2.94 -4.21 8.99
CA GLY A 82 -3.05 -2.85 9.52
C GLY A 82 -3.60 -1.88 8.49
N ASP A 83 -4.01 -0.70 8.95
CA ASP A 83 -4.61 0.33 8.11
C ASP A 83 -3.53 1.28 7.57
N ILE A 84 -3.66 1.71 6.31
CA ILE A 84 -2.75 2.69 5.70
C ILE A 84 -2.87 4.07 6.33
N LEU A 85 -4.00 4.36 6.99
CA LEU A 85 -4.20 5.58 7.76
C LEU A 85 -3.48 5.56 9.11
N ASP A 86 -2.94 4.43 9.54
CA ASP A 86 -2.11 4.37 10.74
C ASP A 86 -0.66 4.74 10.40
N GLU A 87 -0.36 6.04 10.45
CA GLU A 87 0.97 6.55 10.09
C GLU A 87 2.12 5.89 10.89
N PRO A 88 2.03 5.67 12.22
CA PRO A 88 3.11 5.01 12.95
C PRO A 88 3.38 3.59 12.44
N PHE A 89 2.33 2.81 12.17
CA PHE A 89 2.47 1.47 11.61
C PHE A 89 3.01 1.48 10.19
N LEU A 90 2.53 2.41 9.37
CA LEU A 90 3.00 2.58 8.01
C LEU A 90 4.47 2.94 7.96
N LYS A 91 4.91 3.89 8.81
CA LYS A 91 6.32 4.26 8.96
C LYS A 91 7.18 3.04 9.30
N ARG A 92 6.74 2.19 10.24
CA ARG A 92 7.44 0.92 10.55
C ARG A 92 7.44 -0.06 9.37
N ALA A 93 6.32 -0.18 8.67
CA ALA A 93 6.21 -1.04 7.50
C ALA A 93 7.22 -0.64 6.40
N CYS A 94 7.48 0.67 6.25
CA CYS A 94 8.41 1.23 5.27
C CYS A 94 9.89 1.15 5.65
N GLN A 95 10.23 0.89 6.92
CA GLN A 95 11.62 0.88 7.37
C GLN A 95 12.44 -0.18 6.61
N ASP A 96 13.58 0.24 6.05
CA ASP A 96 14.49 -0.63 5.29
C ASP A 96 13.86 -1.29 4.04
N VAL A 97 12.78 -0.70 3.52
CA VAL A 97 12.16 -1.09 2.24
C VAL A 97 12.84 -0.35 1.09
N SER A 98 13.21 -1.07 0.03
CA SER A 98 13.82 -0.48 -1.17
C SER A 98 12.78 0.13 -2.11
N VAL A 99 11.64 -0.56 -2.29
CA VAL A 99 10.58 -0.18 -3.21
C VAL A 99 9.21 -0.31 -2.54
N VAL A 100 8.35 0.68 -2.74
CA VAL A 100 6.93 0.61 -2.33
C VAL A 100 6.07 0.53 -3.58
N ILE A 101 5.21 -0.48 -3.65
CA ILE A 101 4.14 -0.60 -4.64
C ILE A 101 2.82 -0.33 -3.92
N HIS A 102 2.22 0.83 -4.19
CA HIS A 102 1.01 1.28 -3.52
C HIS A 102 -0.23 0.95 -4.36
N THR A 103 -1.04 -0.02 -3.90
CA THR A 103 -2.31 -0.39 -4.54
C THR A 103 -3.52 -0.26 -3.61
N SER A 104 -3.32 0.12 -2.35
CA SER A 104 -4.42 0.42 -1.42
C SER A 104 -5.24 1.60 -1.94
N CYS A 105 -6.50 1.35 -2.27
CA CYS A 105 -7.45 2.38 -2.63
C CYS A 105 -8.87 1.93 -2.32
N ILE A 106 -9.77 2.90 -2.15
CA ILE A 106 -11.21 2.70 -2.27
C ILE A 106 -11.59 2.99 -3.72
N ILE A 107 -12.16 1.99 -4.39
CA ILE A 107 -12.74 2.10 -5.73
C ILE A 107 -14.25 2.05 -5.55
N ASP A 108 -14.91 3.15 -5.89
CA ASP A 108 -16.37 3.21 -5.85
C ASP A 108 -16.91 3.97 -7.05
N VAL A 109 -17.46 3.22 -8.00
CA VAL A 109 -18.07 3.75 -9.22
C VAL A 109 -19.57 4.00 -9.06
N PHE A 110 -20.17 3.49 -7.99
CA PHE A 110 -21.61 3.63 -7.72
C PHE A 110 -21.93 4.81 -6.80
N GLY A 111 -20.91 5.43 -6.21
CA GLY A 111 -21.05 6.62 -5.35
C GLY A 111 -21.72 6.33 -4.01
N VAL A 112 -21.65 5.08 -3.54
CA VAL A 112 -22.24 4.64 -2.27
C VAL A 112 -21.36 5.02 -1.06
N THR A 113 -20.07 5.18 -1.30
CA THR A 113 -19.05 5.46 -0.29
C THR A 113 -18.91 6.96 -0.11
N HIS A 114 -18.94 7.39 1.16
CA HIS A 114 -18.76 8.79 1.48
C HIS A 114 -17.42 9.31 0.92
N ARG A 115 -17.48 10.45 0.24
CA ARG A 115 -16.32 11.09 -0.41
C ARG A 115 -15.14 11.26 0.56
N GLU A 116 -15.40 11.61 1.81
CA GLU A 116 -14.35 11.76 2.81
C GLU A 116 -13.57 10.47 3.05
N SER A 117 -14.26 9.31 3.06
CA SER A 117 -13.60 8.01 3.19
C SER A 117 -12.68 7.72 2.02
N ILE A 118 -13.14 8.01 0.80
CA ILE A 118 -12.34 7.88 -0.43
C ILE A 118 -11.12 8.79 -0.36
N MET A 119 -11.29 10.06 0.00
CA MET A 119 -10.20 11.03 0.11
C MET A 119 -9.21 10.68 1.22
N ASN A 120 -9.69 10.18 2.36
CA ASN A 120 -8.82 9.74 3.45
C ASN A 120 -7.90 8.62 2.96
N VAL A 121 -8.43 7.57 2.33
CA VAL A 121 -7.60 6.45 1.86
C VAL A 121 -6.74 6.82 0.65
N ASN A 122 -7.34 7.38 -0.40
CA ASN A 122 -6.68 7.56 -1.70
C ASN A 122 -5.78 8.81 -1.77
N VAL A 123 -5.92 9.76 -0.84
CA VAL A 123 -5.08 10.96 -0.78
C VAL A 123 -4.24 10.96 0.48
N LYS A 124 -4.86 11.02 1.67
CA LYS A 124 -4.08 11.09 2.93
C LYS A 124 -3.24 9.83 3.13
N GLY A 125 -3.78 8.66 2.79
CA GLY A 125 -3.04 7.40 2.83
C GLY A 125 -1.81 7.36 1.92
N THR A 126 -1.79 8.10 0.81
CA THR A 126 -0.63 8.23 -0.09
C THR A 126 0.40 9.24 0.42
N VAL A 127 -0.05 10.30 1.09
CA VAL A 127 0.83 11.35 1.64
C VAL A 127 1.59 10.85 2.87
N ALA A 128 1.01 9.94 3.64
CA ALA A 128 1.59 9.37 4.87
C ALA A 128 2.97 8.69 4.67
N TRP A 129 3.33 8.33 3.43
CA TRP A 129 4.60 7.69 3.07
C TRP A 129 5.78 8.65 2.98
N GLY A 130 5.55 9.93 2.66
CA GLY A 130 6.56 10.80 2.08
C GLY A 130 7.63 11.35 3.03
N GLY A 131 7.55 11.09 4.34
CA GLY A 131 8.41 11.75 5.33
C GLY A 131 8.39 13.28 5.18
N ASP A 132 9.36 13.99 5.75
CA ASP A 132 9.47 15.46 5.65
C ASP A 132 9.70 15.99 4.21
N LYS A 133 9.72 15.11 3.20
CA LYS A 133 9.80 15.42 1.76
C LYS A 133 8.50 15.14 1.00
N ALA A 134 7.35 15.04 1.69
CA ALA A 134 6.03 15.11 1.07
C ALA A 134 5.73 16.55 0.54
N SER A 135 6.58 17.03 -0.36
CA SER A 135 6.46 18.31 -1.09
C SER A 135 5.38 18.25 -2.18
N TRP A 136 4.91 17.05 -2.55
CA TRP A 136 3.99 16.86 -3.67
C TRP A 136 2.61 17.51 -3.53
N LEU A 137 2.18 17.87 -2.30
CA LEU A 137 0.96 18.66 -2.07
C LEU A 137 1.23 20.10 -1.61
N ASN A 138 2.45 20.43 -1.19
CA ASN A 138 2.78 21.72 -0.60
C ASN A 138 3.63 22.63 -1.51
N GLU A 139 4.11 22.15 -2.66
CA GLU A 139 4.78 23.01 -3.65
C GLU A 139 3.86 24.05 -4.29
N VAL A 140 2.54 24.01 -4.05
CA VAL A 140 1.60 25.05 -4.50
C VAL A 140 1.62 26.30 -3.60
N GLN A 141 2.30 26.28 -2.45
CA GLN A 141 2.22 27.38 -1.48
C GLN A 141 3.42 28.36 -1.48
N LYS A 142 4.42 28.14 -2.33
CA LYS A 142 5.58 29.05 -2.44
C LYS A 142 5.80 29.58 -3.85
N GLU A 143 4.81 30.24 -4.41
CA GLU A 143 5.04 31.36 -5.33
C GLU A 143 3.73 32.16 -5.48
N GLY A 144 3.80 33.46 -5.20
CA GLY A 144 2.66 34.37 -5.15
C GLY A 144 1.99 34.65 -6.49
N LYS A 145 1.43 33.63 -7.15
CA LYS A 145 0.49 33.77 -8.26
C LYS A 145 -0.64 32.76 -8.10
N ARG A 146 -1.88 33.27 -8.06
CA ARG A 146 -3.15 32.54 -8.08
C ARG A 146 -3.04 31.27 -8.95
N SER A 147 -2.94 30.12 -8.31
CA SER A 147 -3.20 28.82 -8.94
C SER A 147 -4.48 28.27 -8.31
N HIS A 148 -5.50 28.08 -9.15
CA HIS A 148 -6.78 27.51 -8.74
C HIS A 148 -6.55 26.18 -8.02
N SER A 149 -7.04 26.09 -6.78
CA SER A 149 -6.91 24.89 -5.96
C SER A 149 -7.57 23.69 -6.67
N ILE A 150 -6.99 22.51 -6.45
CA ILE A 150 -7.52 21.21 -6.91
C ILE A 150 -8.94 20.95 -6.37
N GLU A 151 -9.42 21.74 -5.40
CA GLU A 151 -10.83 21.75 -4.99
C GLU A 151 -11.79 22.03 -6.16
N HIS A 152 -11.39 22.81 -7.17
CA HIS A 152 -12.24 23.08 -8.34
C HIS A 152 -12.34 21.87 -9.28
N LEU A 153 -11.30 21.02 -9.36
CA LEU A 153 -11.30 19.79 -10.16
C LEU A 153 -12.13 18.68 -9.52
N LEU A 154 -12.22 18.68 -8.19
CA LEU A 154 -12.96 17.66 -7.45
C LEU A 154 -14.40 18.09 -7.11
N SER A 155 -14.80 19.34 -7.39
CA SER A 155 -16.17 19.85 -7.21
C SER A 155 -16.97 19.90 -8.52
N SER A 156 -16.30 19.84 -9.68
CA SER A 156 -16.96 19.54 -10.94
C SER A 156 -17.33 18.06 -10.99
N GLY A 157 -18.61 17.75 -10.83
CA GLY A 157 -19.18 16.46 -11.18
C GLY A 157 -18.96 16.11 -12.67
N PRO A 158 -19.53 15.00 -13.18
CA PRO A 158 -19.19 14.38 -14.47
C PRO A 158 -19.39 15.25 -15.74
N SER A 159 -19.77 16.52 -15.62
CA SER A 159 -19.93 17.42 -16.77
C SER A 159 -18.62 17.87 -17.41
N ALA A 160 -17.46 17.73 -16.76
CA ALA A 160 -16.18 18.19 -17.31
C ALA A 160 -15.52 17.19 -18.30
N PHE A 161 -16.07 15.98 -18.46
CA PHE A 161 -15.57 14.96 -19.38
C PHE A 161 -16.59 14.54 -20.45
N ALA A 162 -17.78 15.16 -20.48
CA ALA A 162 -18.88 14.74 -21.36
C ALA A 162 -18.86 15.40 -22.76
N ASP A 163 -18.01 16.39 -23.02
CA ASP A 163 -18.05 17.15 -24.29
C ASP A 163 -17.09 16.63 -25.38
N HIS A 164 -16.61 15.40 -25.27
CA HIS A 164 -15.87 14.73 -26.35
C HIS A 164 -16.37 13.31 -26.61
N TYR A 165 -17.64 13.19 -27.03
CA TYR A 165 -18.15 12.20 -27.99
C TYR A 165 -19.27 12.82 -28.83
#